data_AF-A0A967KRY6-F1
#
_entry.id   AF-A0A967KRY6-F1
#
_cell.length_a   1.000
_cell.length_b   1.000
_cell.length_c   1.000
_cell.angle_alpha   90.00
_cell.angle_beta   90.00
_cell.angle_gamma   90.00
#
_symmetry.space_group_name_H-M   'P 1'
#
loop_
_entity.id
_entity.type
_entity.pdbx_description
1 polymer ?
#
loop_
_entity_poly.entity_id
_entity_poly.type
_entity_poly.pdbx_seq_one_letter_code
_entity_poly.pdbx_strand_id
1 'polypeptide(L)' 'KFSSGDVKERGFWDQYMNAYQEALNATSRSWAPWYAIPADKKHYMRRQVAETIVNRLKQLGLSYPEVGESEKS' A
#
# COMPACT_ATOMS: atom_id res chain seq x y z
N LYS A 1 5.58 16.63 12.77
CA LYS A 1 6.73 17.52 13.09
C LYS A 1 7.09 18.24 11.79
N PHE A 2 7.39 19.53 11.86
CA PHE A 2 7.84 20.33 10.71
C PHE A 2 9.37 20.35 10.70
N SER A 3 9.98 20.13 9.54
CA SER A 3 11.42 20.25 9.34
C SER A 3 11.72 21.34 8.30
N SER A 4 12.78 22.12 8.52
CA SER A 4 13.27 23.07 7.52
C SER A 4 13.79 22.37 6.26
N GLY A 5 14.13 21.08 6.34
CA GLY A 5 14.46 20.23 5.19
C GLY A 5 13.28 20.05 4.23
N ASP A 6 12.06 19.92 4.74
CA ASP A 6 10.84 19.69 3.93
C ASP A 6 10.59 20.84 2.94
N VAL A 7 10.99 22.06 3.30
CA VAL A 7 10.86 23.24 2.45
C VAL A 7 11.85 23.21 1.29
N LYS A 8 13.08 22.74 1.52
CA LYS A 8 14.09 22.59 0.46
C LYS A 8 13.72 21.47 -0.50
N GLU A 9 13.20 20.36 0.02
CA GLU A 9 12.76 19.21 -0.79
C GLU A 9 11.61 19.57 -1.74
N ARG A 10 10.74 20.51 -1.34
CA ARG A 10 9.65 20.98 -2.20
C ARG A 10 10.14 21.62 -3.51
N GLY A 11 11.35 22.17 -3.54
CA GLY A 11 11.98 22.69 -4.76
C GLY A 11 12.39 21.61 -5.77
N PHE A 12 12.47 20.35 -5.33
CA PHE A 12 12.84 19.20 -6.17
C PHE A 12 11.63 18.35 -6.57
N TRP A 13 10.41 18.88 -6.45
CA TRP A 13 9.17 18.14 -6.69
C TRP A 13 9.17 17.37 -8.01
N ASP A 14 9.57 18.02 -9.10
CA ASP A 14 9.59 17.40 -10.44
C ASP A 14 10.60 16.24 -10.53
N GLN A 15 11.75 16.36 -9.84
CA GLN A 15 12.75 15.30 -9.79
C GLN A 15 12.25 14.09 -8.99
N TYR A 16 11.57 14.33 -7.87
CA TYR A 16 10.91 13.27 -7.11
C TYR A 16 9.84 12.59 -7.93
N MET A 17 8.98 13.34 -8.62
CA MET A 17 7.93 12.76 -9.47
C MET A 17 8.51 11.90 -10.58
N ASN A 18 9.58 12.36 -11.25
CA ASN A 18 10.26 11.56 -12.26
C ASN A 18 10.86 10.27 -11.67
N ALA A 19 11.57 10.37 -10.54
CA ALA A 19 12.16 9.21 -9.89
C ALA A 19 11.11 8.18 -9.44
N TYR A 20 9.97 8.62 -8.90
CA TYR A 20 8.85 7.74 -8.56
C TYR A 20 8.27 7.08 -9.82
N GLN A 21 8.06 7.83 -10.89
CA GLN A 21 7.54 7.29 -12.15
C GLN A 21 8.48 6.22 -12.73
N GLU A 22 9.79 6.47 -12.76
CA GLU A 22 10.80 5.51 -13.19
C GLU A 22 10.77 4.24 -12.33
N ALA A 23 10.77 4.38 -11.01
CA ALA A 23 10.72 3.24 -10.09
C ALA A 23 9.44 2.40 -10.25
N LEU A 24 8.28 3.04 -10.38
CA LEU A 24 6.99 2.37 -10.56
C LEU A 24 6.95 1.61 -11.89
N ASN A 25 7.40 2.24 -12.98
CA ASN A 25 7.47 1.60 -14.30
C ASN A 25 8.45 0.41 -14.28
N ALA A 26 9.60 0.58 -13.65
CA ALA A 26 10.64 -0.44 -13.59
C ALA A 26 10.26 -1.63 -12.69
N THR A 27 9.44 -1.45 -11.66
CA THR A 27 9.26 -2.48 -10.61
C THR A 27 7.84 -2.98 -10.39
N SER A 28 6.80 -2.29 -10.89
CA SER A 28 5.43 -2.77 -10.75
C SER A 28 5.20 -4.00 -11.65
N ARG A 29 4.79 -5.12 -11.04
CA ARG A 29 4.58 -6.40 -11.73
C ARG A 29 3.25 -7.02 -11.31
N SER A 30 2.70 -7.92 -12.12
CA SER A 30 1.40 -8.57 -11.82
C SER A 30 1.40 -9.32 -10.49
N TRP A 31 2.54 -9.90 -10.10
CA TRP A 31 2.73 -10.58 -8.82
C TRP A 31 3.14 -9.66 -7.66
N ALA A 32 3.62 -8.44 -7.96
CA ALA A 32 4.06 -7.45 -6.98
C ALA A 32 3.68 -6.03 -7.46
N PRO A 33 2.38 -5.70 -7.49
CA PRO A 33 1.91 -4.44 -8.05
C PRO A 33 2.08 -3.28 -7.08
N TRP A 34 2.50 -2.12 -7.59
CA TRP A 34 2.40 -0.84 -6.90
C TRP A 34 1.04 -0.18 -7.16
N TYR A 35 0.55 0.60 -6.18
CA TYR A 35 -0.70 1.36 -6.28
C TYR A 35 -0.46 2.84 -5.97
N ALA A 36 -0.83 3.73 -6.89
CA ALA A 36 -0.89 5.16 -6.64
C ALA A 36 -2.24 5.50 -5.96
N ILE A 37 -2.20 5.84 -4.67
CA ILE A 37 -3.40 6.13 -3.87
C ILE A 37 -3.49 7.65 -3.62
N PRO A 38 -4.62 8.31 -3.96
CA PRO A 38 -4.82 9.72 -3.65
C PRO A 38 -4.77 9.98 -2.14
N ALA A 39 -3.82 10.81 -1.70
CA ALA A 39 -3.50 11.02 -0.29
C ALA A 39 -4.11 12.32 0.30
N ASP A 40 -4.75 13.17 -0.51
CA ASP A 40 -5.27 14.48 -0.07
C ASP A 40 -6.28 14.37 1.08
N LYS A 41 -7.12 13.32 1.05
CA LYS A 41 -8.13 13.04 2.08
C LYS A 41 -7.73 11.81 2.87
N LYS A 42 -7.29 12.02 4.12
CA LYS A 42 -6.80 10.94 5.01
C LYS A 42 -7.78 9.77 5.18
N HIS A 43 -9.08 10.04 5.34
CA HIS A 43 -10.08 8.98 5.50
C HIS A 43 -10.23 8.14 4.22
N TYR A 44 -10.20 8.78 3.06
CA TYR A 44 -10.29 8.12 1.76
C TYR A 44 -9.04 7.26 1.51
N MET A 45 -7.85 7.82 1.69
CA MET A 45 -6.59 7.10 1.55
C MET A 45 -6.55 5.85 2.45
N ARG A 46 -6.90 5.99 3.74
CA ARG A 46 -6.93 4.87 4.69
C ARG A 46 -7.90 3.77 4.26
N ARG A 47 -9.09 4.15 3.79
CA ARG A 47 -10.08 3.22 3.27
C ARG A 47 -9.55 2.47 2.04
N GLN A 48 -8.98 3.18 1.08
CA GLN A 48 -8.46 2.60 -0.16
C GLN A 48 -7.32 1.60 0.11
N VAL A 49 -6.40 1.93 1.02
CA VAL A 49 -5.33 1.02 1.47
C VAL A 49 -5.92 -0.24 2.09
N ALA A 50 -6.87 -0.09 3.03
CA ALA A 50 -7.50 -1.23 3.70
C ALA A 50 -8.24 -2.13 2.70
N GLU A 51 -9.03 -1.56 1.80
CA GLU A 51 -9.74 -2.31 0.74
C GLU A 51 -8.76 -3.08 -0.16
N THR A 52 -7.65 -2.45 -0.55
CA THR A 52 -6.62 -3.10 -1.39
C THR A 52 -6.02 -4.32 -0.70
N ILE A 53 -5.66 -4.20 0.59
CA ILE A 53 -5.11 -5.31 1.37
C ILE A 53 -6.14 -6.42 1.55
N VAL A 54 -7.37 -6.09 1.95
CA VAL A 54 -8.46 -7.06 2.15
C VAL A 54 -8.75 -7.83 0.87
N ASN A 55 -8.82 -7.14 -0.28
CA ASN A 55 -9.07 -7.79 -1.57
C ASN A 55 -7.96 -8.77 -1.94
N ARG A 56 -6.70 -8.46 -1.65
CA ARG A 56 -5.57 -9.37 -1.88
C ARG A 56 -5.58 -10.57 -0.95
N LEU A 57 -5.87 -10.38 0.33
CA LEU A 57 -5.97 -11.49 1.29
C LEU A 57 -7.14 -12.43 0.96
N LYS A 58 -8.28 -11.91 0.50
CA LYS A 58 -9.42 -12.73 0.08
C LYS A 58 -9.09 -13.65 -1.10
N GLN A 59 -8.21 -13.23 -2.01
CA GLN A 59 -7.77 -14.05 -3.14
C GLN A 59 -6.96 -15.29 -2.71
N LEU A 60 -6.42 -15.31 -1.48
CA LEU A 60 -5.68 -16.45 -0.94
C LEU A 60 -6.58 -17.58 -0.43
N GLY A 61 -7.90 -17.36 -0.31
CA GLY A 61 -8.84 -18.39 0.16
C GLY A 61 -8.61 -18.83 1.60
N LEU A 62 -8.14 -17.92 2.46
CA LEU A 62 -7.86 -18.23 3.87
C LEU A 62 -9.14 -18.64 4.59
N SER A 63 -9.11 -19.79 5.25
CA SER A 63 -10.11 -20.25 6.20
C SER A 63 -9.45 -20.47 7.56
N TYR A 64 -10.25 -20.39 8.63
CA TYR A 64 -9.78 -20.88 9.92
C TYR A 64 -9.53 -22.39 9.83
N PRO A 65 -8.53 -22.92 10.55
CA PRO A 65 -8.35 -24.35 10.66
C PRO A 65 -9.54 -24.97 11.42
N GLU A 66 -9.98 -26.14 10.97
CA GLU A 66 -10.95 -26.95 11.70
C GLU A 66 -10.28 -27.54 12.95
N VAL A 67 -10.87 -27.30 14.11
CA VAL A 67 -10.38 -27.89 15.37
C VAL A 67 -10.81 -29.35 15.41
N GLY A 68 -9.85 -30.27 15.49
CA GLY A 68 -10.13 -31.70 15.61
C GLY A 68 -10.93 -32.01 16.88
N GLU A 69 -11.78 -33.05 16.85
CA GLU A 69 -12.61 -33.41 18.01
C GLU A 69 -11.80 -33.63 19.31
N SER A 70 -10.53 -34.01 19.20
CA SER A 70 -9.59 -34.20 20.32
C SER A 70 -9.13 -32.92 21.01
N GLU A 71 -9.33 -31.76 20.40
CA GLU A 71 -8.91 -30.45 20.92
C GLU A 71 -10.10 -29.63 21.47
N LYS A 72 -11.32 -30.19 21.42
CA LYS A 72 -12.55 -29.57 21.95
C LYS A 72 -12.85 -29.96 23.42
N SER A 73 -11.93 -30.63 24.10
CA SER A 73 -12.07 -31.05 25.51
C SER A 73 -11.71 -29.96 26.52
#